data_AF-A0A0F9H6R3-F1
#
_entry.id   AF-A0A0F9H6R3-F1
#
_cell.length_a   1.000
_cell.length_b   1.000
_cell.length_c   1.000
_cell.angle_alpha   90.00
_cell.angle_beta   90.00
_cell.angle_gamma   90.00
#
_symmetry.space_group_name_H-M   'P 1'
#
loop_
_entity.id
_entity.type
_entity.pdbx_description
1 polymer ?
#
loop_
_entity_poly.entity_id
_entity_poly.type
_entity_poly.pdbx_seq_one_letter_code
_entity_poly.pdbx_strand_id
1 'polypeptide(L)'
;HNQAHGPSQHTTGSADKALYLDSSGDEQEVALVAGGSATLMDRFFRSTSATGAPDFTEIEQTKSITIEDPVAGDKFIIKHFSFPVTIREVHSTRIGGTSVTWNLYQDPNFSVETTKVFSSDVVTSTENTATRSTPNTAAVAENDFLTIEITAISGTPTQFHATVRYTTT
;
A
#
# COMPACT_ATOMS: atom_id res chain seq x y z
N HIS A 1 -30.17 28.95 -14.16
CA HIS A 1 -31.23 29.28 -13.20
C HIS A 1 -30.58 29.11 -11.83
N ASN A 2 -30.05 30.19 -11.26
CA ASN A 2 -29.24 30.16 -10.02
C ASN A 2 -30.15 30.41 -8.82
N GLN A 3 -31.01 29.45 -8.48
CA GLN A 3 -31.66 29.50 -7.17
C GLN A 3 -30.68 28.89 -6.15
N ALA A 4 -30.12 29.75 -5.31
CA ALA A 4 -29.42 29.31 -4.12
C ALA A 4 -30.37 28.41 -3.30
N HIS A 5 -29.95 27.18 -3.03
CA HIS A 5 -30.71 26.19 -2.28
C HIS A 5 -30.51 26.49 -0.80
N GLY A 6 -31.60 26.80 -0.08
CA GLY A 6 -31.54 27.15 1.33
C GLY A 6 -31.42 25.93 2.25
N PRO A 7 -31.17 26.12 3.56
CA PRO A 7 -31.03 25.07 4.58
C PRO A 7 -32.15 24.01 4.59
N SER A 8 -33.33 24.36 4.10
CA SER A 8 -34.50 23.47 3.98
C SER A 8 -34.38 22.41 2.87
N GLN A 9 -33.42 22.53 1.96
CA GLN A 9 -33.16 21.55 0.90
C GLN A 9 -32.07 20.55 1.27
N HIS A 10 -31.36 20.78 2.38
CA HIS A 10 -30.43 19.82 2.95
C HIS A 10 -31.23 18.68 3.57
N THR A 11 -30.82 17.43 3.33
CA THR A 11 -31.52 16.29 3.91
C THR A 11 -31.39 16.35 5.43
N THR A 12 -32.53 16.39 6.13
CA THR A 12 -32.57 16.24 7.59
C THR A 12 -32.12 14.82 7.93
N GLY A 13 -30.86 14.67 8.31
CA GLY A 13 -30.24 13.35 8.47
C GLY A 13 -29.13 13.37 9.49
N SER A 14 -29.21 12.44 10.43
CA SER A 14 -28.36 12.22 11.60
C SER A 14 -26.95 11.67 11.29
N ALA A 15 -26.31 12.15 10.22
CA ALA A 15 -24.99 11.70 9.79
C ALA A 15 -24.07 12.89 9.52
N ASP A 16 -22.78 12.73 9.80
CA ASP A 16 -21.77 13.74 9.48
C ASP A 16 -21.70 13.94 7.95
N LYS A 17 -21.54 15.19 7.51
CA LYS A 17 -21.48 15.56 6.09
C LYS A 17 -20.34 16.53 5.84
N ALA A 18 -19.78 16.48 4.63
CA ALA A 18 -18.95 17.56 4.11
C ALA A 18 -19.76 18.36 3.08
N LEU A 19 -19.55 19.68 3.11
CA LEU A 19 -20.09 20.60 2.11
C LEU A 19 -19.01 20.91 1.08
N TYR A 20 -19.37 20.92 -0.20
CA TYR A 20 -18.49 21.34 -1.29
C TYR A 20 -19.25 22.15 -2.33
N LEU A 21 -18.55 22.95 -3.12
CA LEU A 21 -19.12 23.66 -4.27
C LEU A 21 -18.84 22.85 -5.53
N ASP A 22 -19.86 22.64 -6.37
CA ASP A 22 -19.67 22.02 -7.67
C ASP A 22 -19.23 23.04 -8.74
N SER A 23 -19.04 22.57 -9.98
CA SER A 23 -18.62 23.41 -11.11
C SER A 23 -19.64 24.48 -11.51
N SER A 24 -20.88 24.37 -11.05
CA SER A 24 -21.94 25.36 -11.26
C SER A 24 -21.99 26.42 -10.15
N GLY A 25 -21.16 26.26 -9.11
CA GLY A 25 -21.14 27.13 -7.94
C GLY A 25 -22.26 26.81 -6.94
N ASP A 26 -22.90 25.66 -7.09
CA ASP A 26 -23.98 25.19 -6.23
C ASP A 26 -23.38 24.45 -5.01
N GLU A 27 -24.00 24.62 -3.84
CA GLU A 27 -23.60 23.93 -2.60
C GLU A 27 -24.15 22.50 -2.60
N GLN A 28 -23.23 21.53 -2.56
CA GLN A 28 -23.54 20.11 -2.54
C GLN A 28 -23.14 19.49 -1.19
N GLU A 29 -23.87 18.44 -0.83
CA GLU A 29 -23.57 17.64 0.36
C GLU A 29 -22.99 16.29 -0.07
N VAL A 30 -21.93 15.85 0.62
CA VAL A 30 -21.52 14.45 0.59
C VAL A 30 -21.62 13.86 1.98
N ALA A 31 -22.17 12.65 2.07
CA ALA A 31 -22.19 11.91 3.32
C ALA A 31 -20.75 11.55 3.72
N LEU A 32 -20.34 11.97 4.91
CA LEU A 32 -19.18 11.38 5.55
C LEU A 32 -19.66 10.04 6.09
N VAL A 33 -19.20 8.96 5.47
CA VAL A 33 -19.39 7.64 6.08
C VAL A 33 -18.72 7.67 7.46
N ALA A 34 -19.35 7.03 8.45
CA ALA A 34 -18.87 7.03 9.83
C ALA A 34 -17.34 6.88 9.89
N GLY A 35 -16.69 7.82 10.58
CA GLY A 35 -15.23 7.85 10.70
C GLY A 35 -14.69 6.53 11.23
N GLY A 36 -13.72 5.96 10.52
CA GLY A 36 -13.18 4.63 10.77
C GLY A 36 -14.03 3.56 10.11
N SER A 37 -13.65 3.12 8.91
CA SER A 37 -14.07 1.79 8.51
C SER A 37 -13.39 0.81 9.48
N ALA A 38 -14.10 -0.24 9.92
CA ALA A 38 -13.48 -1.35 10.66
C ALA A 38 -12.33 -2.00 9.87
N THR A 39 -12.25 -1.69 8.59
CA THR A 39 -11.10 -1.91 7.74
C THR A 39 -10.25 -0.62 7.70
N LEU A 40 -10.66 0.42 6.95
CA LEU A 40 -9.80 1.50 6.41
C LEU A 40 -9.50 2.65 7.38
N MET A 41 -8.23 2.76 7.81
CA MET A 41 -7.72 3.81 8.72
C MET A 41 -7.30 5.12 8.02
N ASP A 42 -6.67 5.10 6.83
CA ASP A 42 -6.25 6.33 6.12
C ASP A 42 -7.03 6.53 4.80
N ARG A 43 -8.21 7.16 4.87
CA ARG A 43 -8.88 7.70 3.68
C ARG A 43 -8.78 9.22 3.68
N PHE A 44 -8.31 9.76 2.56
CA PHE A 44 -8.24 11.20 2.38
C PHE A 44 -9.38 11.62 1.47
N PHE A 45 -10.16 12.58 1.95
CA PHE A 45 -11.19 13.21 1.15
C PHE A 45 -10.51 14.09 0.10
N ARG A 46 -10.67 13.73 -1.17
CA ARG A 46 -9.96 14.36 -2.30
C ARG A 46 -10.96 14.74 -3.39
N SER A 47 -10.73 15.89 -4.02
CA SER A 47 -11.40 16.23 -5.28
C SER A 47 -10.96 15.24 -6.36
N THR A 48 -11.94 14.67 -7.07
CA THR A 48 -11.71 13.73 -8.17
C THR A 48 -11.59 14.45 -9.51
N SER A 49 -12.26 15.60 -9.66
CA SER A 49 -12.14 16.54 -10.78
C SER A 49 -12.79 17.89 -10.43
N ALA A 50 -12.68 18.88 -11.32
CA ALA A 50 -13.36 20.17 -11.18
C ALA A 50 -14.90 20.08 -11.26
N THR A 51 -15.45 19.00 -11.83
CA THR A 51 -16.89 18.81 -12.06
C THR A 51 -17.47 17.62 -11.28
N GLY A 52 -16.61 16.83 -10.63
CA GLY A 52 -17.00 15.63 -9.89
C GLY A 52 -17.11 15.88 -8.39
N ALA A 53 -18.00 15.13 -7.74
CA ALA A 53 -18.04 15.09 -6.27
C ALA A 53 -16.67 14.63 -5.73
N PRO A 54 -16.15 15.25 -4.66
CA PRO A 54 -14.99 14.70 -3.99
C PRO A 54 -15.34 13.35 -3.34
N ASP A 55 -14.35 12.48 -3.25
CA ASP A 55 -14.51 11.12 -2.77
C ASP A 55 -13.36 10.72 -1.83
N PHE A 56 -13.57 9.68 -1.04
CA PHE A 56 -12.55 9.09 -0.20
C PHE A 56 -11.68 8.16 -1.04
N THR A 57 -10.41 8.54 -1.20
CA THR A 57 -9.44 7.70 -1.92
C THR A 57 -8.40 7.15 -0.95
N GLU A 58 -8.06 5.87 -1.12
CA GLU A 58 -6.91 5.26 -0.44
C GLU A 58 -5.61 5.95 -0.87
N ILE A 59 -4.74 6.27 0.08
CA ILE A 59 -3.38 6.70 -0.26
C ILE A 59 -2.50 5.47 -0.34
N GLU A 60 -1.86 5.34 -1.49
CA GLU A 60 -0.77 4.41 -1.63
C GLU A 60 0.49 4.94 -0.93
N GLN A 61 1.07 4.08 -0.10
CA GLN A 61 2.28 4.31 0.65
C GLN A 61 3.39 3.39 0.15
N THR A 62 4.64 3.80 0.36
CA THR A 62 5.81 3.02 -0.05
C THR A 62 6.77 2.82 1.11
N LYS A 63 7.44 1.65 1.12
CA LYS A 63 8.61 1.39 1.94
C LYS A 63 9.64 0.62 1.15
N SER A 64 10.89 0.98 1.36
CA SER A 64 12.00 0.45 0.60
C SER A 64 13.09 -0.06 1.52
N ILE A 65 13.77 -1.11 1.09
CA ILE A 65 14.96 -1.66 1.72
C ILE A 65 16.03 -1.86 0.65
N THR A 66 17.27 -1.56 1.03
CA THR A 66 18.47 -1.89 0.25
C THR A 66 19.35 -2.78 1.09
N ILE A 67 19.76 -3.91 0.53
CA ILE A 67 20.65 -4.89 1.14
C ILE A 67 21.94 -4.85 0.34
N GLU A 68 23.04 -4.48 0.99
CA GLU A 68 24.38 -4.52 0.40
C GLU A 68 24.98 -5.91 0.60
N ASP A 69 25.69 -6.39 -0.42
CA ASP A 69 26.29 -7.72 -0.47
C ASP A 69 25.34 -8.84 0.02
N PRO A 70 24.14 -8.97 -0.57
CA PRO A 70 23.15 -9.94 -0.09
C PRO A 70 23.72 -11.36 -0.15
N VAL A 71 23.38 -12.18 0.84
CA VAL A 71 23.68 -13.62 0.89
C VAL A 71 22.40 -14.44 1.01
N ALA A 72 22.43 -15.69 0.53
CA ALA A 72 21.30 -16.60 0.73
C ALA A 72 21.13 -16.90 2.23
N GLY A 73 19.90 -16.79 2.73
CA GLY A 73 19.54 -16.87 4.14
C GLY A 73 19.46 -15.51 4.83
N ASP A 74 19.81 -14.41 4.16
CA ASP A 74 19.60 -13.06 4.70
C ASP A 74 18.13 -12.79 4.96
N LYS A 75 17.85 -12.16 6.10
CA LYS A 75 16.50 -11.90 6.56
C LYS A 75 16.40 -10.57 7.31
N PHE A 76 15.50 -9.70 6.86
CA PHE A 76 15.38 -8.33 7.39
C PHE A 76 13.94 -7.85 7.51
N ILE A 77 13.61 -7.20 8.62
CA ILE A 77 12.33 -6.51 8.80
C ILE A 77 12.31 -5.28 7.88
N ILE A 78 11.32 -5.18 7.00
CA ILE A 78 11.05 -3.97 6.21
C ILE A 78 10.23 -2.99 7.05
N LYS A 79 9.17 -3.49 7.68
CA LYS A 79 8.23 -2.66 8.45
C LYS A 79 7.41 -3.50 9.43
N HIS A 80 7.16 -2.95 10.60
CA HIS A 80 6.04 -3.36 11.47
C HIS A 80 4.81 -2.50 11.15
N PHE A 81 3.65 -3.14 11.00
CA PHE A 81 2.40 -2.45 10.70
C PHE A 81 1.54 -2.31 11.95
N SER A 82 1.21 -1.08 12.32
CA SER A 82 0.27 -0.82 13.44
C SER A 82 -1.20 -0.83 13.02
N PHE A 83 -1.48 -1.11 11.75
CA PHE A 83 -2.80 -1.16 11.12
C PHE A 83 -2.76 -2.23 10.03
N PRO A 84 -3.89 -2.88 9.69
CA PRO A 84 -3.89 -3.83 8.60
C PRO A 84 -3.59 -3.10 7.28
N VAL A 85 -2.84 -3.74 6.37
CA VAL A 85 -2.50 -3.17 5.06
C VAL A 85 -2.70 -4.18 3.94
N THR A 86 -2.85 -3.69 2.71
CA THR A 86 -2.78 -4.50 1.49
C THR A 86 -1.58 -4.10 0.64
N ILE A 87 -0.66 -5.04 0.42
CA ILE A 87 0.46 -4.91 -0.51
C ILE A 87 -0.08 -4.97 -1.94
N ARG A 88 0.17 -3.92 -2.72
CA ARG A 88 -0.28 -3.80 -4.11
C ARG A 88 0.73 -4.39 -5.08
N GLU A 89 2.00 -4.10 -4.87
CA GLU A 89 3.11 -4.57 -5.68
C GLU A 89 4.45 -4.35 -5.00
N VAL A 90 5.46 -5.06 -5.49
CA VAL A 90 6.85 -4.91 -5.08
C VAL A 90 7.69 -4.66 -6.32
N HIS A 91 8.50 -3.61 -6.27
CA HIS A 91 9.48 -3.28 -7.29
C HIS A 91 10.86 -3.68 -6.78
N SER A 92 11.55 -4.54 -7.50
CA SER A 92 12.87 -5.02 -7.10
C SER A 92 13.91 -4.76 -8.17
N THR A 93 15.15 -4.53 -7.77
CA THR A 93 16.29 -4.46 -8.70
C THR A 93 17.55 -4.99 -8.02
N ARG A 94 18.57 -5.30 -8.80
CA ARG A 94 19.87 -5.74 -8.32
C ARG A 94 21.00 -5.00 -9.03
N ILE A 95 22.16 -4.96 -8.38
CA ILE A 95 23.42 -4.52 -8.94
C ILE A 95 24.42 -5.69 -8.82
N GLY A 96 25.13 -6.00 -9.90
CA GLY A 96 26.05 -7.14 -9.96
C GLY A 96 25.36 -8.50 -9.87
N GLY A 97 26.15 -9.57 -10.01
CA GLY A 97 25.68 -10.96 -9.97
C GLY A 97 24.75 -11.33 -11.14
N THR A 98 24.02 -12.43 -10.98
CA THR A 98 23.11 -12.98 -12.00
C THR A 98 21.66 -12.92 -11.55
N SER A 99 21.36 -13.27 -10.30
CA SER A 99 20.02 -13.16 -9.76
C SER A 99 20.00 -13.17 -8.24
N VAL A 100 18.94 -12.59 -7.69
CA VAL A 100 18.55 -12.70 -6.29
C VAL A 100 17.15 -13.31 -6.25
N THR A 101 16.99 -14.41 -5.52
CA THR A 101 15.70 -15.07 -5.28
C THR A 101 15.25 -14.74 -3.87
N TRP A 102 14.01 -14.30 -3.71
CA TRP A 102 13.52 -13.75 -2.46
C TRP A 102 12.02 -13.97 -2.28
N ASN A 103 11.54 -13.80 -1.05
CA ASN A 103 10.12 -13.69 -0.76
C ASN A 103 9.89 -12.65 0.35
N LEU A 104 8.64 -12.22 0.49
CA LEU A 104 8.22 -11.48 1.68
C LEU A 104 7.39 -12.39 2.56
N TYR A 105 7.45 -12.14 3.86
CA TYR A 105 6.66 -12.85 4.86
C TYR A 105 5.91 -11.86 5.74
N GLN A 106 4.72 -12.27 6.17
CA GLN A 106 3.85 -11.51 7.05
C GLN A 106 3.53 -12.35 8.28
N ASP A 107 4.13 -12.02 9.41
CA ASP A 107 3.94 -12.81 10.63
C ASP A 107 3.91 -11.88 11.86
N PRO A 108 3.17 -12.25 12.91
CA PRO A 108 3.11 -11.48 14.15
C PRO A 108 4.45 -11.51 14.91
N ASN A 109 5.36 -12.41 14.53
CA ASN A 109 6.69 -12.54 15.11
C ASN A 109 7.72 -12.84 14.03
N PHE A 110 8.79 -12.05 14.01
CA PHE A 110 9.93 -12.22 13.10
C PHE A 110 10.70 -13.55 13.28
N SER A 111 10.58 -14.22 14.43
CA SER A 111 11.35 -15.44 14.71
C SER A 111 10.91 -16.65 13.88
N VAL A 112 9.68 -16.69 13.38
CA VAL A 112 9.17 -17.77 12.53
C VAL A 112 8.38 -17.17 11.39
N GLU A 113 8.92 -17.32 10.18
CA GLU A 113 8.25 -16.89 8.96
C GLU A 113 7.40 -18.03 8.42
N THR A 114 6.08 -17.89 8.51
CA THR A 114 5.15 -18.95 8.07
C THR A 114 4.34 -18.53 6.86
N THR A 115 3.99 -17.25 6.78
CA THR A 115 3.02 -16.79 5.78
C THR A 115 3.72 -15.99 4.69
N LYS A 116 3.94 -16.64 3.55
CA LYS A 116 4.49 -15.99 2.36
C LYS A 116 3.49 -15.01 1.75
N VAL A 117 3.97 -13.86 1.33
CA VAL A 117 3.24 -12.87 0.52
C VAL A 117 3.11 -13.33 -0.94
N PHE A 118 4.16 -14.00 -1.45
CA PHE A 118 4.12 -14.66 -2.76
C PHE A 118 4.09 -16.18 -2.57
N SER A 119 3.10 -16.86 -3.15
CA SER A 119 2.99 -18.34 -3.10
C SER A 119 4.25 -19.10 -3.54
N SER A 120 5.11 -18.46 -4.34
CA SER A 120 6.42 -18.96 -4.73
C SER A 120 7.44 -17.82 -4.64
N ASP A 121 8.70 -18.18 -4.47
CA ASP A 121 9.78 -17.20 -4.45
C ASP A 121 9.87 -16.44 -5.78
N VAL A 122 10.25 -15.17 -5.69
CA VAL A 122 10.41 -14.25 -6.81
C VAL A 122 11.89 -14.17 -7.16
N VAL A 123 12.20 -14.13 -8.46
CA VAL A 123 13.57 -14.01 -8.96
C VAL A 123 13.77 -12.66 -9.62
N THR A 124 14.68 -11.85 -9.08
CA THR A 124 15.14 -10.61 -9.70
C THR A 124 16.41 -10.89 -10.47
N SER A 125 16.30 -11.01 -11.79
CA SER A 125 17.41 -11.30 -12.71
C SER A 125 17.83 -10.11 -13.56
N THR A 126 17.05 -9.03 -13.60
CA THR A 126 17.39 -7.82 -14.35
C THR A 126 18.20 -6.86 -13.50
N GLU A 127 19.35 -6.43 -14.02
CA GLU A 127 20.24 -5.48 -13.36
C GLU A 127 19.81 -4.03 -13.64
N ASN A 128 19.93 -3.14 -12.64
CA ASN A 128 19.68 -1.70 -12.75
C ASN A 128 18.30 -1.27 -13.30
N THR A 129 17.36 -2.20 -13.40
CA THR A 129 15.98 -1.94 -13.81
C THR A 129 15.03 -2.54 -12.79
N ALA A 130 14.01 -1.77 -12.41
CA ALA A 130 12.99 -2.26 -11.48
C ALA A 130 12.08 -3.29 -12.17
N THR A 131 12.07 -4.51 -11.64
CA THR A 131 11.10 -5.55 -11.98
C THR A 131 9.92 -5.45 -11.03
N ARG A 132 8.70 -5.42 -11.59
CA ARG A 132 7.44 -5.38 -10.85
C ARG A 132 6.93 -6.80 -10.58
N SER A 133 6.51 -7.05 -9.35
CA SER A 133 5.88 -8.31 -8.93
C SER A 133 4.61 -8.02 -8.12
N THR A 134 3.54 -8.76 -8.42
CA THR A 134 2.24 -8.62 -7.73
C THR A 134 2.00 -9.83 -6.83
N PRO A 135 1.76 -9.64 -5.52
CA PRO A 135 1.46 -10.74 -4.59
C PRO A 135 0.16 -11.48 -4.92
N ASN A 136 0.05 -12.72 -4.44
CA ASN A 136 -1.22 -13.45 -4.40
C ASN A 136 -1.86 -13.44 -3.01
N THR A 137 -1.07 -13.28 -1.95
CA THR A 137 -1.55 -12.90 -0.62
C THR A 137 -1.05 -11.50 -0.33
N ALA A 138 -1.97 -10.55 -0.27
CA ALA A 138 -1.64 -9.13 -0.17
C ALA A 138 -1.94 -8.52 1.20
N ALA A 139 -2.81 -9.15 2.00
CA ALA A 139 -3.29 -8.59 3.26
C ALA A 139 -2.34 -8.96 4.42
N VAL A 140 -1.68 -7.95 4.97
CA VAL A 140 -0.87 -8.03 6.20
C VAL A 140 -1.75 -7.57 7.36
N ALA A 141 -1.82 -8.34 8.44
CA ALA A 141 -2.67 -7.99 9.57
C ALA A 141 -2.08 -6.83 10.40
N GLU A 142 -2.91 -6.28 11.28
CA GLU A 142 -2.43 -5.36 12.30
C GLU A 142 -1.41 -6.06 13.22
N ASN A 143 -0.35 -5.36 13.58
CA ASN A 143 0.75 -5.79 14.43
C ASN A 143 1.62 -6.92 13.83
N ASP A 144 1.45 -7.22 12.54
CA ASP A 144 2.37 -8.11 11.83
C ASP A 144 3.62 -7.36 11.33
N PHE A 145 4.72 -8.09 11.26
CA PHE A 145 5.94 -7.68 10.60
C PHE A 145 5.91 -8.10 9.15
N LEU A 146 6.28 -7.18 8.26
CA LEU A 146 6.66 -7.50 6.90
C LEU A 146 8.17 -7.66 6.82
N THR A 147 8.57 -8.85 6.42
CA THR A 147 9.95 -9.29 6.38
C THR A 147 10.33 -9.66 4.96
N ILE A 148 11.59 -9.44 4.58
CA ILE A 148 12.17 -9.99 3.36
C ILE A 148 13.19 -11.07 3.71
N GLU A 149 13.13 -12.17 2.98
CA GLU A 149 14.12 -13.24 3.01
C GLU A 149 14.75 -13.39 1.63
N ILE A 150 16.07 -13.48 1.56
CA ILE A 150 16.80 -13.86 0.36
C ILE A 150 17.01 -15.37 0.38
N THR A 151 16.22 -16.12 -0.38
CA THR A 151 16.21 -17.58 -0.31
C THR A 151 17.32 -18.24 -1.14
N ALA A 152 17.77 -17.57 -2.21
CA ALA A 152 18.89 -18.03 -3.03
C ALA A 152 19.55 -16.88 -3.79
N ILE A 153 20.81 -17.06 -4.18
CA ILE A 153 21.59 -16.11 -4.98
C ILE A 153 22.35 -16.85 -6.08
N SER A 154 22.47 -16.21 -7.24
CA SER A 154 23.36 -16.65 -8.32
C SER A 154 24.31 -15.51 -8.72
N GLY A 155 25.60 -15.84 -8.86
CA GLY A 155 26.67 -14.86 -9.02
C GLY A 155 26.99 -14.13 -7.71
N THR A 156 27.57 -12.93 -7.82
CA THR A 156 27.93 -12.07 -6.68
C THR A 156 27.25 -10.70 -6.81
N PRO A 157 25.95 -10.58 -6.46
CA PRO A 157 25.30 -9.28 -6.37
C PRO A 157 25.97 -8.44 -5.28
N THR A 158 26.19 -7.16 -5.56
CA THR A 158 26.71 -6.20 -4.58
C THR A 158 25.58 -5.43 -3.90
N GLN A 159 24.39 -5.44 -4.51
CA GLN A 159 23.22 -4.81 -3.93
C GLN A 159 21.93 -5.46 -4.42
N PHE A 160 20.96 -5.57 -3.53
CA PHE A 160 19.57 -5.86 -3.84
C PHE A 160 18.68 -4.77 -3.24
N HIS A 161 17.71 -4.29 -4.00
CA HIS A 161 16.76 -3.27 -3.54
C HIS A 161 15.33 -3.75 -3.80
N ALA A 162 14.46 -3.54 -2.81
CA ALA A 162 13.03 -3.78 -2.94
C ALA A 162 12.24 -2.57 -2.41
N THR A 163 11.24 -2.13 -3.17
CA THR A 163 10.25 -1.14 -2.77
C THR A 163 8.86 -1.79 -2.77
N VAL A 164 8.24 -1.84 -1.60
CA VAL A 164 6.89 -2.34 -1.38
C VAL A 164 5.91 -1.17 -1.46
N ARG A 165 4.89 -1.29 -2.32
CA ARG A 165 3.76 -0.36 -2.41
C ARG A 165 2.55 -1.00 -1.72
N TYR A 166 1.89 -0.27 -0.83
CA TYR A 166 0.75 -0.77 -0.06
C TYR A 166 -0.28 0.32 0.22
N THR A 167 -1.49 -0.08 0.56
CA THR A 167 -2.54 0.81 1.08
C THR A 167 -2.91 0.35 2.48
N THR A 168 -3.18 1.29 3.40
CA THR A 168 -3.81 0.92 4.67
C THR A 168 -5.21 0.41 4.35
N THR A 169 -5.50 -0.80 4.79
CA THR A 169 -6.84 -1.37 4.66
C THR A 169 -7.71 -0.97 5.78
#